data_AF-A0A7J8IC74-F1
#
_entry.id   AF-A0A7J8IC74-F1
#
_cell.length_a   1.000
_cell.length_b   1.000
_cell.length_c   1.000
_cell.angle_alpha   90.00
_cell.angle_beta   90.00
_cell.angle_gamma   90.00
#
_symmetry.space_group_name_H-M   'P 1'
#
loop_
_entity.id
_entity.type
_entity.pdbx_description
1 polymer ?
#
loop_
_entity_poly.entity_id
_entity_poly.type
_entity_poly.pdbx_seq_one_letter_code
_entity_poly.pdbx_strand_id
1 'polypeptide(L)'
;MRQKLLARDFEKNYNMYIFPVHWQFGQLDQHPIDGYLSHTELAPLRAPLIPMEHCTTRFFETCDLDNDKYIALDEWAGCFGIKEQDIDKDLVI
;
A
#
# COMPACT_ATOMS: atom_id res chain seq x y z
N MET A 1 -22.21 8.95 -1.02
CA MET A 1 -22.78 7.84 -0.21
C MET A 1 -21.94 6.56 -0.27
N ARG A 2 -21.40 6.16 -1.43
CA ARG A 2 -20.59 4.92 -1.57
C ARG A 2 -19.30 4.90 -0.72
N GLN A 3 -18.58 6.01 -0.60
CA GLN A 3 -17.34 6.06 0.18
C GLN A 3 -17.53 5.83 1.68
N LYS A 4 -18.66 6.28 2.25
CA LYS A 4 -19.04 5.99 3.64
C LYS A 4 -19.35 4.50 3.86
N LEU A 5 -19.88 3.81 2.85
CA LEU A 5 -20.15 2.38 2.94
C LEU A 5 -18.84 1.58 2.92
N LEU A 6 -17.91 1.93 2.02
CA LEU A 6 -16.60 1.30 1.94
C LEU A 6 -15.79 1.49 3.23
N ALA A 7 -15.80 2.71 3.80
CA ALA A 7 -15.13 2.98 5.07
C ALA A 7 -15.70 2.11 6.21
N ARG A 8 -17.03 1.99 6.30
CA ARG A 8 -17.68 1.12 7.30
C ARG A 8 -17.37 -0.36 7.08
N ASP A 9 -17.27 -0.79 5.83
CA ASP A 9 -16.91 -2.17 5.51
C ASP A 9 -15.47 -2.47 5.92
N PHE A 10 -14.55 -1.55 5.60
CA PHE A 10 -13.16 -1.62 6.06
C PHE A 10 -13.06 -1.69 7.58
N GLU A 11 -13.77 -0.82 8.31
CA GLU A 11 -13.78 -0.84 9.78
C GLU A 11 -14.27 -2.18 10.35
N LYS A 12 -15.32 -2.78 9.76
CA LYS A 12 -15.87 -4.05 10.22
C LYS A 12 -14.99 -5.25 9.89
N ASN A 13 -14.33 -5.21 8.73
CA ASN A 13 -13.55 -6.32 8.19
C ASN A 13 -12.03 -6.05 8.27
N TYR A 14 -11.60 -5.10 9.11
CA TYR A 14 -10.23 -4.58 9.18
C TYR A 14 -9.15 -5.68 9.18
N ASN A 15 -9.32 -6.71 10.00
CA ASN A 15 -8.34 -7.81 10.11
C ASN A 15 -8.13 -8.57 8.79
N MET A 16 -9.12 -8.58 7.90
CA MET A 16 -9.00 -9.21 6.58
C MET A 16 -8.11 -8.42 5.62
N TYR A 17 -7.83 -7.15 5.91
CA TYR A 17 -6.99 -6.27 5.08
C TYR A 17 -5.52 -6.26 5.51
N ILE A 18 -5.21 -6.66 6.75
CA ILE A 18 -3.83 -6.64 7.27
C ILE A 18 -2.91 -7.47 6.38
N PHE A 19 -3.21 -8.76 6.18
CA PHE A 19 -2.36 -9.65 5.38
C PHE A 19 -2.28 -9.23 3.89
N PRO A 20 -3.38 -8.96 3.16
CA PRO A 20 -3.29 -8.53 1.76
C PRO A 20 -2.45 -7.26 1.53
N VAL A 21 -2.49 -6.31 2.46
CA VAL A 21 -1.70 -5.08 2.36
C VAL A 21 -0.20 -5.38 2.49
N HIS A 22 0.20 -6.21 3.46
CA HIS A 22 1.61 -6.61 3.64
C HIS A 22 2.10 -7.51 2.50
N TRP A 23 1.29 -8.51 2.13
CA TRP A 23 1.60 -9.43 1.04
C TRP A 23 1.87 -8.68 -0.26
N GLN A 24 1.02 -7.70 -0.60
CA GLN A 24 1.19 -6.93 -1.82
C GLN A 24 2.48 -6.09 -1.80
N PHE A 25 2.88 -5.56 -0.65
CA PHE A 25 4.18 -4.89 -0.51
C PHE A 25 5.32 -5.85 -0.86
N GLY A 26 5.33 -7.05 -0.26
CA GLY A 26 6.36 -8.06 -0.52
C GLY A 26 6.40 -8.55 -1.96
N GLN A 27 5.26 -8.57 -2.67
CA GLN A 27 5.23 -8.88 -4.09
C GLN A 27 5.90 -7.81 -4.98
N LEU A 28 5.93 -6.55 -4.53
CA LEU A 28 6.47 -5.43 -5.29
C LEU A 28 7.94 -5.15 -4.96
N ASP A 29 8.32 -5.29 -3.69
CA ASP A 29 9.70 -5.12 -3.17
C ASP A 29 10.57 -6.30 -3.63
N GLN A 30 11.17 -6.17 -4.81
CA GLN A 30 11.89 -7.26 -5.49
C GLN A 30 13.15 -6.79 -6.21
N HIS A 31 13.33 -5.48 -6.46
CA HIS A 31 14.38 -4.96 -7.32
C HIS A 31 15.10 -3.72 -6.75
N PRO A 32 15.90 -3.87 -5.68
CA PRO A 32 16.15 -5.08 -4.90
C PRO A 32 15.12 -5.26 -3.77
N ILE A 33 15.18 -6.39 -3.05
CA ILE A 33 14.46 -6.53 -1.78
C ILE A 33 15.19 -5.68 -0.73
N ASP A 34 14.70 -4.47 -0.47
CA ASP A 34 15.32 -3.52 0.47
C ASP A 34 14.34 -2.90 1.47
N GLY A 35 13.05 -3.25 1.40
CA GLY A 35 12.02 -2.71 2.28
C GLY A 35 11.47 -1.36 1.82
N TYR A 36 11.71 -0.98 0.57
CA TYR A 36 11.21 0.24 -0.05
C TYR A 36 10.63 -0.05 -1.43
N LEU A 37 9.57 0.65 -1.82
CA LEU A 37 9.04 0.58 -3.18
C LEU A 37 9.47 1.79 -3.98
N SER A 38 10.28 1.55 -5.02
CA SER A 38 10.61 2.57 -6.00
C SER A 38 9.45 2.87 -6.95
N HIS A 39 9.54 3.99 -7.68
CA HIS A 39 8.58 4.30 -8.75
C HIS A 39 8.47 3.16 -9.78
N THR A 40 9.55 2.42 -10.04
CA THR A 40 9.59 1.29 -10.98
C THR A 40 8.84 0.09 -10.42
N GLU A 41 9.03 -0.23 -9.14
CA GLU A 41 8.35 -1.35 -8.48
C GLU A 41 6.85 -1.11 -8.35
N LEU A 42 6.41 0.15 -8.29
CA LEU A 42 4.98 0.50 -8.33
C LEU A 42 4.36 0.41 -9.74
N ALA A 43 5.14 0.15 -10.80
CA ALA A 43 4.62 0.08 -12.17
C ALA A 43 3.46 -0.93 -12.38
N PRO A 44 3.43 -2.12 -11.75
CA PRO A 44 2.29 -3.04 -11.86
C PRO A 44 0.96 -2.43 -11.40
N LEU A 45 1.00 -1.49 -10.44
CA LEU A 45 -0.18 -0.77 -9.94
C LEU A 45 -0.67 0.33 -10.90
N ARG A 46 0.07 0.61 -11.96
CA ARG A 46 -0.31 1.54 -13.05
C ARG A 46 -0.83 0.80 -14.28
N ALA A 47 -0.95 -0.53 -14.22
CA ALA A 47 -1.48 -1.30 -15.34
C ALA A 47 -2.97 -0.95 -15.58
N PRO A 48 -3.46 -0.96 -16.84
CA PRO A 48 -4.84 -0.56 -17.17
C PRO A 48 -5.96 -1.35 -16.48
N LEU A 49 -5.66 -2.55 -15.96
CA LEU A 49 -6.63 -3.37 -15.23
C LEU A 49 -6.82 -2.94 -13.77
N ILE A 50 -5.95 -2.07 -13.25
CA ILE A 50 -6.02 -1.59 -11.88
C ILE A 50 -7.10 -0.52 -11.76
N PRO A 51 -8.03 -0.65 -10.79
CA PRO A 51 -9.04 0.39 -10.56
C PRO A 51 -8.37 1.74 -10.26
N MET A 52 -8.69 2.76 -11.05
CA MET A 52 -8.15 4.12 -10.89
C MET A 52 -6.62 4.19 -11.01
N GLU A 53 -6.02 3.37 -11.87
CA GLU A 53 -4.59 3.34 -12.19
C GLU A 53 -3.96 4.72 -12.48
N HIS A 54 -4.71 5.62 -13.11
CA HIS A 54 -4.27 6.99 -13.41
C HIS A 54 -4.08 7.85 -12.15
N CYS A 55 -4.59 7.41 -11.00
CA CYS A 55 -4.39 8.05 -9.70
C CYS A 55 -3.20 7.45 -8.93
N THR A 56 -2.67 6.30 -9.34
CA THR A 56 -1.63 5.55 -8.59
C THR A 56 -0.41 6.40 -8.26
N THR A 57 0.16 7.12 -9.24
CA THR A 57 1.33 7.98 -8.99
C THR A 57 1.01 9.09 -7.98
N ARG A 58 -0.10 9.80 -8.18
CA ARG A 58 -0.52 10.88 -7.29
C ARG A 58 -0.86 10.37 -5.89
N PHE A 59 -1.40 9.16 -5.78
CA PHE A 59 -1.69 8.53 -4.50
C PHE A 59 -0.39 8.26 -3.73
N PHE A 60 0.59 7.59 -4.35
CA PHE A 60 1.84 7.28 -3.67
C PHE A 60 2.71 8.51 -3.39
N GLU A 61 2.63 9.57 -4.20
CA GLU A 61 3.21 10.88 -3.85
C GLU A 61 2.64 11.47 -2.56
N THR A 62 1.39 11.12 -2.17
CA THR A 62 0.82 11.54 -0.88
C THR A 62 1.16 10.59 0.26
N CYS A 63 1.63 9.38 -0.05
CA CYS A 63 2.07 8.38 0.93
C CYS A 63 3.56 8.53 1.28
N ASP A 64 4.36 9.12 0.38
CA ASP A 64 5.76 9.50 0.57
C ASP A 64 5.86 10.69 1.56
N LEU A 65 5.88 10.38 2.85
CA LEU A 65 5.78 11.35 3.95
C LEU A 65 7.09 12.11 4.14
N ASP A 66 8.23 11.43 3.95
CA ASP A 66 9.55 12.02 4.08
C ASP A 66 10.11 12.62 2.77
N ASN A 67 9.41 12.43 1.65
CA ASN A 67 9.71 12.95 0.32
C ASN A 67 10.97 12.38 -0.33
N ASP A 68 11.41 11.18 0.06
CA ASP A 68 12.60 10.53 -0.49
C ASP A 68 12.40 9.84 -1.86
N LYS A 69 11.15 9.82 -2.36
CA LYS A 69 10.69 9.20 -3.63
C LYS A 69 10.60 7.67 -3.59
N TYR A 70 10.71 7.08 -2.41
CA TYR A 70 10.43 5.69 -2.13
C TYR A 70 9.19 5.60 -1.24
N ILE A 71 8.63 4.39 -1.11
CA ILE A 71 7.54 4.12 -0.17
C ILE A 71 8.01 3.03 0.77
N ALA A 72 8.25 3.38 2.02
CA ALA A 72 8.58 2.41 3.06
C ALA A 72 7.35 1.57 3.47
N LEU A 73 7.56 0.43 4.13
CA LEU A 73 6.46 -0.45 4.57
C LEU A 73 5.44 0.26 5.48
N ASP A 74 5.91 1.12 6.37
CA ASP A 74 5.08 1.89 7.30
C ASP A 74 4.27 2.98 6.58
N GLU A 75 4.88 3.66 5.61
CA GLU A 75 4.19 4.60 4.73
C GLU A 75 3.13 3.90 3.89
N TRP A 76 3.47 2.76 3.27
CA TRP A 76 2.54 1.94 2.51
C TRP A 76 1.35 1.49 3.36
N ALA A 77 1.62 0.82 4.49
CA ALA A 77 0.58 0.26 5.35
C ALA A 77 -0.29 1.38 5.95
N GLY A 78 0.33 2.48 6.39
CA GLY A 78 -0.36 3.67 6.88
C GLY A 78 -1.26 4.31 5.81
N CYS A 79 -0.80 4.38 4.55
CA CYS A 79 -1.59 4.94 3.46
C CYS A 79 -2.82 4.09 3.10
N PHE A 80 -2.77 2.79 3.36
CA PHE A 80 -3.92 1.87 3.26
C PHE A 80 -4.76 1.77 4.54
N GLY A 81 -4.42 2.55 5.58
CA GLY A 81 -5.19 2.62 6.83
C GLY A 81 -4.93 1.48 7.81
N ILE A 82 -3.84 0.74 7.65
CA ILE A 82 -3.36 -0.22 8.64
C ILE A 82 -2.76 0.56 9.82
N LYS A 83 -3.10 0.14 11.04
CA LYS A 83 -2.59 0.76 12.27
C LYS A 83 -1.15 0.33 12.48
N GLU A 84 -0.33 1.24 12.99
CA GLU A 84 1.11 1.04 13.24
C GLU A 84 1.42 -0.25 14.02
N GLN A 85 0.61 -0.56 15.04
CA GLN A 85 0.73 -1.76 15.87
C GLN A 85 0.46 -3.09 15.13
N ASP A 86 -0.20 -3.03 13.97
CA ASP A 86 -0.53 -4.19 13.14
C ASP A 86 0.39 -4.29 11.91
N ILE A 87 1.43 -3.44 11.84
CA ILE A 87 2.47 -3.49 10.80
C ILE A 87 3.51 -4.53 11.20
N ASP A 88 3.62 -5.60 10.40
CA ASP A 88 4.45 -6.75 10.71
C ASP A 88 5.27 -7.17 9.47
N LYS A 89 6.60 -7.12 9.62
CA LYS A 89 7.55 -7.49 8.56
C LYS A 89 7.50 -8.99 8.24
N ASP A 90 7.05 -9.83 9.18
CA ASP A 90 6.94 -11.28 8.95
C ASP A 90 5.82 -11.62 7.96
N LEU A 91 4.89 -10.69 7.71
CA LEU A 91 3.80 -10.84 6.74
C LEU A 91 4.20 -10.42 5.30
N VAL A 92 5.43 -9.93 5.13
CA VAL A 92 6.00 -9.49 3.84
C VAL A 92 6.82 -10.60 3.16
N ILE A 93 7.09 -11.70 3.88
CA ILE A 93 7.93 -12.83 3.47
C ILE A 93 7.24 -13.72 2.42
#